data_AF-A0A536M1F0-F1
#
_entry.id   AF-A0A536M1F0-F1
#
_cell.length_a   1.000
_cell.length_b   1.000
_cell.length_c   1.000
_cell.angle_alpha   90.00
_cell.angle_beta   90.00
_cell.angle_gamma   90.00
#
_symmetry.space_group_name_H-M   'P 1'
#
loop_
_entity.id
_entity.type
_entity.pdbx_description
1 polymer ?
#
loop_
_entity_poly.entity_id
_entity_poly.type
_entity_poly.pdbx_seq_one_letter_code
_entity_poly.pdbx_strand_id
1 'polypeptide(L)'
;MTGVGVLLLVLSTDNDSSSGSQPSPTALPASGGPATPRATTAATLASSATPISGSSSPAAPGDVRLFIWSRQQKQWLGSDLAKDDPGYREGDAVPFMIRIDNAVASVLYEVEISYWCHTSDGAAFDYLSNPSAEDSASQTTPPGPGRREDASIPIPDDSAISFDASGRRFKAWGGSFQQAPEGPSPDTPCQTDKRFSLSLMAQGGSMFLIWGGHLASKSDWGENQGASSQRSAIYMEVSVGQSSPQKLGVGPDAIAP
;
A
#
# COMPACT_ATOMS: atom_id res chain seq x y z
N MET A 1 9.61 19.06 -58.30
CA MET A 1 8.49 19.68 -57.57
C MET A 1 8.62 19.20 -56.13
N THR A 2 9.39 19.88 -55.26
CA THR A 2 8.96 20.98 -54.35
C THR A 2 7.73 20.57 -53.52
N GLY A 3 7.75 20.50 -52.18
CA GLY A 3 8.74 21.03 -51.24
C GLY A 3 8.52 20.56 -49.78
N VAL A 4 9.48 20.98 -48.98
CA VAL A 4 9.64 20.84 -47.53
C VAL A 4 8.70 21.80 -46.80
N GLY A 5 8.14 21.39 -45.66
CA GLY A 5 7.39 22.25 -44.74
C GLY A 5 7.72 21.91 -43.28
N VAL A 6 8.73 22.59 -42.73
CA VAL A 6 9.05 22.64 -41.30
C VAL A 6 8.12 23.69 -40.66
N LEU A 7 7.46 23.35 -39.56
CA LEU A 7 6.73 24.32 -38.73
C LEU A 7 7.42 24.44 -37.37
N LEU A 8 8.15 25.54 -37.18
CA LEU A 8 8.61 26.04 -35.89
C LEU A 8 7.43 26.77 -35.21
N LEU A 9 7.15 26.48 -33.94
CA LEU A 9 6.33 27.34 -33.10
C LEU A 9 7.20 27.92 -31.98
N VAL A 10 7.21 29.25 -31.93
CA VAL A 10 8.05 30.10 -31.09
C VAL A 10 7.34 30.36 -29.75
N LEU A 11 8.09 30.26 -28.66
CA LEU A 11 7.71 30.67 -27.30
C LEU A 11 7.52 32.19 -27.23
N SER A 12 6.45 32.65 -26.59
CA SER A 12 6.32 34.05 -26.15
C SER A 12 6.19 34.09 -24.63
N THR A 13 7.19 34.69 -23.99
CA THR A 13 7.17 35.19 -22.63
C THR A 13 6.90 36.69 -22.72
N ASP A 14 5.85 37.18 -22.07
CA ASP A 14 5.75 38.59 -21.73
C ASP A 14 5.41 38.78 -20.24
N ASN A 15 6.17 39.73 -19.72
CA ASN A 15 6.31 40.26 -18.39
C ASN A 15 5.21 41.31 -18.16
N ASP A 16 4.66 41.44 -16.96
CA ASP A 16 4.72 42.74 -16.28
C ASP A 16 4.16 42.74 -14.86
N SER A 17 4.90 43.47 -14.04
CA SER A 17 4.66 43.77 -12.63
C SER A 17 3.74 44.99 -12.50
N SER A 18 2.84 45.00 -11.54
CA SER A 18 2.25 46.27 -11.07
C SER A 18 1.96 46.22 -9.57
N SER A 19 2.92 46.77 -8.81
CA SER A 19 2.78 47.26 -7.44
C SER A 19 1.94 48.53 -7.41
N GLY A 20 0.90 48.58 -6.57
CA GLY A 20 0.13 49.79 -6.26
C GLY A 20 0.26 50.15 -4.77
N SER A 21 0.70 51.37 -4.50
CA SER A 21 1.10 51.91 -3.20
C SER A 21 -0.01 52.66 -2.44
N GLN A 22 -0.02 52.51 -1.09
CA GLN A 22 -0.35 53.49 -0.01
C GLN A 22 -1.77 54.12 0.11
N PRO A 23 -2.17 54.74 1.27
CA PRO A 23 -1.37 55.17 2.44
C PRO A 23 -1.88 54.81 3.86
N SER A 24 -0.96 54.95 4.83
CA SER A 24 -1.17 54.99 6.29
C SER A 24 -1.80 56.32 6.77
N PRO A 25 -2.41 56.36 7.98
CA PRO A 25 -2.56 57.60 8.73
C PRO A 25 -1.74 57.63 10.04
N THR A 26 -1.13 58.81 10.25
CA THR A 26 -0.37 59.28 11.42
C THR A 26 -1.25 59.60 12.63
N ALA A 27 -0.68 59.47 13.83
CA ALA A 27 -1.25 59.63 15.17
C ALA A 27 -1.47 61.08 15.67
N LEU A 28 -2.26 61.24 16.77
CA LEU A 28 -2.10 62.12 17.97
C LEU A 28 -3.48 62.35 18.69
N PRO A 29 -3.57 62.86 19.95
CA PRO A 29 -2.98 62.48 21.25
C PRO A 29 -4.04 62.25 22.38
N ALA A 30 -3.56 62.09 23.62
CA ALA A 30 -4.24 61.60 24.84
C ALA A 30 -5.11 62.60 25.66
N SER A 31 -6.04 62.04 26.45
CA SER A 31 -6.70 62.58 27.67
C SER A 31 -7.44 61.39 28.31
N GLY A 32 -7.32 60.96 29.58
CA GLY A 32 -7.11 61.67 30.82
C GLY A 32 -8.38 61.59 31.69
N GLY A 33 -8.59 60.51 32.46
CA GLY A 33 -9.70 60.42 33.44
C GLY A 33 -9.82 59.04 34.12
N PRO A 34 -9.91 58.96 35.47
CA PRO A 34 -9.95 57.70 36.20
C PRO A 34 -11.39 57.20 36.38
N ALA A 35 -11.65 55.92 36.06
CA ALA A 35 -12.89 55.25 36.41
C ALA A 35 -12.58 53.92 37.13
N THR A 36 -12.97 53.89 38.40
CA THR A 36 -12.95 52.77 39.34
C THR A 36 -13.55 51.49 38.75
N PRO A 37 -12.86 50.34 38.76
CA PRO A 37 -13.51 49.07 38.48
C PRO A 37 -14.14 48.49 39.75
N ARG A 38 -15.47 48.38 39.69
CA ARG A 38 -16.32 47.58 40.58
C ARG A 38 -15.92 46.11 40.46
N ALA A 39 -15.70 45.45 41.59
CA ALA A 39 -15.39 44.02 41.66
C ALA A 39 -16.56 43.20 41.08
N THR A 40 -16.30 42.46 40.00
CA THR A 40 -17.18 41.41 39.51
C THR A 40 -16.46 40.08 39.78
N THR A 41 -16.95 39.33 40.75
CA THR A 41 -16.55 37.94 41.01
C THR A 41 -16.95 37.07 39.83
N ALA A 42 -16.01 36.78 38.94
CA ALA A 42 -16.14 35.69 37.97
C ALA A 42 -15.68 34.40 38.65
N ALA A 43 -16.61 33.46 38.84
CA ALA A 43 -16.31 32.12 39.31
C ALA A 43 -15.55 31.36 38.22
N THR A 44 -14.25 31.13 38.43
CA THR A 44 -13.44 30.25 37.61
C THR A 44 -13.84 28.80 37.92
N LEU A 45 -14.64 28.18 37.07
CA LEU A 45 -14.77 26.72 37.05
C LEU A 45 -13.49 26.15 36.44
N ALA A 46 -12.52 25.82 37.30
CA ALA A 46 -11.39 25.00 36.93
C ALA A 46 -11.90 23.59 36.62
N SER A 47 -12.03 23.26 35.34
CA SER A 47 -12.28 21.90 34.91
C SER A 47 -10.97 21.13 35.01
N SER A 48 -10.81 20.36 36.08
CA SER A 48 -9.75 19.37 36.21
C SER A 48 -9.99 18.27 35.18
N ALA A 49 -9.39 18.40 33.99
CA ALA A 49 -9.29 17.31 33.05
C ALA A 49 -8.27 16.30 33.59
N THR A 50 -8.76 15.22 34.20
CA THR A 50 -7.96 14.01 34.42
C THR A 50 -7.45 13.50 33.07
N PRO A 51 -6.14 13.24 32.91
CA PRO A 51 -5.65 12.58 31.71
C PRO A 51 -6.25 11.18 31.68
N ILE A 52 -7.07 10.90 30.66
CA ILE A 52 -7.54 9.55 30.38
C ILE A 52 -6.30 8.83 29.83
N SER A 53 -5.63 8.05 30.66
CA SER A 53 -4.65 7.07 30.18
C SER A 53 -5.41 6.07 29.32
N GLY A 54 -5.43 6.32 28.01
CA GLY A 54 -5.90 5.37 27.02
C GLY A 54 -4.94 4.20 27.00
N SER A 55 -5.24 3.16 27.77
CA SER A 55 -4.72 1.83 27.49
C SER A 55 -5.37 1.39 26.18
N SER A 56 -4.71 1.67 25.05
CA SER A 56 -5.14 1.19 23.75
C SER A 56 -4.85 -0.30 23.69
N SER A 57 -5.80 -1.11 24.17
CA SER A 57 -5.82 -2.52 23.81
C SER A 57 -5.84 -2.61 22.28
N PRO A 58 -5.00 -3.45 21.66
CA PRO A 58 -5.00 -3.61 20.22
C PRO A 58 -6.41 -3.89 19.71
N ALA A 59 -6.76 -3.34 18.55
CA ALA A 59 -8.00 -3.67 17.87
C ALA A 59 -8.15 -5.19 17.76
N ALA A 60 -9.34 -5.72 18.05
CA ALA A 60 -9.62 -7.11 17.73
C ALA A 60 -9.42 -7.29 16.21
N PRO A 61 -8.57 -8.25 15.79
CA PRO A 61 -8.46 -8.54 14.37
C PRO A 61 -9.85 -8.98 13.91
N GLY A 62 -10.37 -8.35 12.85
CA GLY A 62 -11.59 -8.84 12.21
C GLY A 62 -11.40 -10.27 11.70
N ASP A 63 -12.36 -10.78 10.94
CA ASP A 63 -12.20 -12.08 10.30
C ASP A 63 -11.29 -11.93 9.08
N VAL A 64 -10.00 -12.21 9.29
CA VAL A 64 -8.93 -12.09 8.28
C VAL A 64 -8.89 -13.35 7.42
N ARG A 65 -8.91 -13.18 6.11
CA ARG A 65 -8.70 -14.25 5.12
C ARG A 65 -7.73 -13.80 4.04
N LEU A 66 -6.77 -14.65 3.70
CA LEU A 66 -5.86 -14.48 2.58
C LEU A 66 -6.36 -15.27 1.38
N PHE A 67 -6.23 -14.69 0.19
CA PHE A 67 -6.59 -15.30 -1.08
C PHE A 67 -5.46 -15.14 -2.09
N ILE A 68 -5.36 -16.10 -3.01
CA ILE A 68 -4.46 -16.08 -4.16
C ILE A 68 -5.27 -16.23 -5.45
N TRP A 69 -4.92 -15.49 -6.49
CA TRP A 69 -5.65 -15.54 -7.76
C TRP A 69 -5.18 -16.69 -8.63
N SER A 70 -6.09 -17.59 -9.02
CA SER A 70 -5.83 -18.55 -10.10
C SER A 70 -6.14 -17.90 -11.44
N ARG A 71 -5.10 -17.64 -12.25
CA ARG A 71 -5.24 -17.03 -13.56
C ARG A 71 -6.06 -17.88 -14.53
N GLN A 72 -5.88 -19.20 -14.48
CA GLN A 72 -6.57 -20.13 -15.37
C GLN A 72 -8.04 -20.28 -15.00
N GLN A 73 -8.32 -20.47 -13.71
CA GLN A 73 -9.69 -20.66 -13.23
C GLN A 73 -10.44 -19.34 -13.11
N LYS A 74 -9.73 -18.21 -13.23
CA LYS A 74 -10.25 -16.84 -13.10
C LYS A 74 -11.04 -16.66 -11.80
N GLN A 75 -10.49 -17.18 -10.71
CA GLN A 75 -11.10 -17.10 -9.38
C GLN A 75 -10.06 -16.95 -8.27
N TRP A 76 -10.51 -16.44 -7.13
CA TRP A 76 -9.74 -16.39 -5.90
C TRP A 76 -9.82 -17.73 -5.18
N LEU A 77 -8.66 -18.24 -4.75
CA LEU A 77 -8.51 -19.44 -3.94
C LEU A 77 -8.15 -19.06 -2.51
N GLY A 78 -8.74 -19.75 -1.53
CA GLY A 78 -8.34 -19.69 -0.11
C GLY A 78 -7.35 -20.80 0.26
N SER A 79 -6.62 -21.33 -0.72
CA SER A 79 -5.67 -22.44 -0.61
C SER A 79 -4.50 -22.19 -1.55
N ASP A 80 -3.43 -22.96 -1.37
CA ASP A 80 -2.24 -22.88 -2.24
C ASP A 80 -2.62 -23.05 -3.72
N LEU A 81 -1.90 -22.32 -4.59
CA LEU A 81 -1.98 -22.50 -6.03
C LEU A 81 -1.13 -23.71 -6.41
N ALA A 82 -1.81 -24.78 -6.84
CA ALA A 82 -1.23 -26.12 -6.96
C ALA A 82 -0.95 -26.56 -8.42
N LYS A 83 -0.36 -27.76 -8.50
CA LYS A 83 0.45 -28.32 -9.60
C LYS A 83 -0.21 -28.53 -10.96
N ASP A 84 -1.53 -28.66 -11.02
CA ASP A 84 -2.21 -29.06 -12.26
C ASP A 84 -2.57 -27.87 -13.16
N ASP A 85 -2.05 -26.67 -12.85
CA ASP A 85 -2.52 -25.42 -13.42
C ASP A 85 -1.38 -24.39 -13.60
N PRO A 86 -0.52 -24.52 -14.63
CA PRO A 86 0.47 -23.48 -14.94
C PRO A 86 -0.24 -22.27 -15.54
N GLY A 87 -0.78 -21.42 -14.66
CA GLY A 87 -1.38 -20.14 -15.01
C GLY A 87 -0.37 -19.00 -15.06
N TYR A 88 0.81 -19.16 -14.44
CA TYR A 88 1.84 -18.13 -14.35
C TYR A 88 3.14 -18.56 -14.99
N ARG A 89 3.99 -17.57 -15.28
CA ARG A 89 5.37 -17.72 -15.73
C ARG A 89 6.29 -16.98 -14.77
N GLU A 90 7.55 -17.38 -14.75
CA GLU A 90 8.62 -16.57 -14.19
C GLU A 90 8.56 -15.13 -14.75
N GLY A 91 8.69 -14.13 -13.88
CA GLY A 91 8.50 -12.72 -14.20
C GLY A 91 7.05 -12.24 -14.16
N ASP A 92 6.06 -13.13 -13.99
CA ASP A 92 4.68 -12.70 -13.77
C ASP A 92 4.46 -12.20 -12.34
N ALA A 93 3.41 -11.41 -12.16
CA ALA A 93 2.92 -11.01 -10.85
C ALA A 93 1.67 -11.81 -10.46
N VAL A 94 1.77 -12.62 -9.41
CA VAL A 94 0.62 -13.37 -8.85
C VAL A 94 -0.18 -12.45 -7.92
N PRO A 95 -1.46 -12.16 -8.19
CA PRO A 95 -2.28 -11.37 -7.29
C PRO A 95 -2.60 -12.10 -5.98
N PHE A 96 -2.43 -11.38 -4.87
CA PHE A 96 -2.86 -11.76 -3.54
C PHE A 96 -3.86 -10.74 -3.01
N MET A 97 -4.75 -11.20 -2.14
CA MET A 97 -5.75 -10.35 -1.49
C MET A 97 -5.92 -10.76 -0.04
N ILE A 98 -5.87 -9.79 0.88
CA ILE A 98 -6.54 -9.98 2.17
C ILE A 98 -7.94 -9.39 2.13
N ARG A 99 -8.85 -10.09 2.81
CA ARG A 99 -10.18 -9.62 3.17
C ARG A 99 -10.30 -9.63 4.69
N ILE A 100 -10.70 -8.51 5.27
CA ILE A 100 -10.99 -8.38 6.70
C ILE A 100 -12.48 -8.11 6.82
N ASP A 101 -13.26 -9.11 7.24
CA ASP A 101 -14.67 -8.93 7.55
C ASP A 101 -14.87 -8.57 9.03
N ASN A 102 -16.05 -8.06 9.37
CA ASN A 102 -16.37 -7.58 10.71
C ASN A 102 -15.37 -6.52 11.22
N ALA A 103 -14.82 -5.72 10.30
CA ALA A 103 -13.96 -4.59 10.63
C ALA A 103 -14.77 -3.49 11.33
N VAL A 104 -14.15 -2.81 12.29
CA VAL A 104 -14.80 -1.73 13.03
C VAL A 104 -14.40 -0.39 12.41
N ALA A 105 -15.38 0.39 11.97
CA ALA A 105 -15.10 1.68 11.33
C ALA A 105 -14.26 2.61 12.24
N SER A 106 -13.36 3.37 11.62
CA SER A 106 -12.37 4.25 12.27
C SER A 106 -11.33 3.54 13.14
N VAL A 107 -11.25 2.21 13.10
CA VAL A 107 -10.19 1.45 13.75
C VAL A 107 -9.02 1.23 12.78
N LEU A 108 -7.81 1.39 13.29
CA LEU A 108 -6.56 1.13 12.56
C LEU A 108 -6.18 -0.34 12.67
N TYR A 109 -5.92 -0.97 11.53
CA TYR A 109 -5.42 -2.33 11.43
C TYR A 109 -3.99 -2.29 10.90
N GLU A 110 -3.05 -2.79 11.70
CA GLU A 110 -1.66 -2.99 11.28
C GLU A 110 -1.57 -4.29 10.49
N VAL A 111 -1.22 -4.20 9.22
CA VAL A 111 -1.07 -5.33 8.30
C VAL A 111 0.41 -5.53 8.05
N GLU A 112 0.88 -6.75 8.24
CA GLU A 112 2.23 -7.17 7.94
C GLU A 112 2.19 -8.19 6.81
N ILE A 113 2.86 -7.92 5.70
CA ILE A 113 2.99 -8.82 4.56
C ILE A 113 4.44 -9.29 4.51
N SER A 114 4.65 -10.59 4.53
CA SER A 114 5.96 -11.20 4.33
C SER A 114 5.94 -12.20 3.18
N TYR A 115 7.07 -12.36 2.51
CA TYR A 115 7.22 -13.32 1.43
C TYR A 115 8.60 -13.95 1.46
N TRP A 116 8.66 -15.19 0.98
CA TRP A 116 9.92 -15.88 0.74
C TRP A 116 10.61 -15.23 -0.44
N CYS A 117 11.72 -14.53 -0.19
CA CYS A 117 12.49 -13.96 -1.29
C CYS A 117 13.44 -14.99 -1.92
N HIS A 118 13.93 -15.93 -1.10
CA HIS A 118 14.90 -16.93 -1.53
C HIS A 118 14.73 -18.21 -0.72
N THR A 119 15.00 -19.37 -1.34
CA THR A 119 15.02 -20.69 -0.69
C THR A 119 16.35 -21.40 -0.93
N SER A 120 16.53 -22.64 -0.49
CA SER A 120 17.73 -23.40 -0.89
C SER A 120 17.80 -23.74 -2.38
N ASP A 121 16.68 -23.62 -3.12
CA ASP A 121 16.58 -24.00 -4.53
C ASP A 121 16.74 -22.80 -5.50
N GLY A 122 16.68 -21.56 -5.00
CA GLY A 122 16.84 -20.34 -5.79
C GLY A 122 15.95 -19.19 -5.29
N ALA A 123 15.81 -18.16 -6.12
CA ALA A 123 14.94 -17.02 -5.84
C ALA A 123 13.45 -17.41 -5.99
N ALA A 124 12.62 -16.80 -5.14
CA ALA A 124 11.20 -17.12 -5.01
C ALA A 124 10.33 -15.96 -5.49
N PHE A 125 9.98 -15.01 -4.61
CA PHE A 125 9.40 -13.73 -5.05
C PHE A 125 10.45 -12.63 -4.97
N ASP A 126 10.54 -11.76 -5.97
CA ASP A 126 11.55 -10.69 -5.97
C ASP A 126 11.16 -9.52 -5.09
N TYR A 127 9.91 -9.09 -5.24
CA TYR A 127 9.32 -7.91 -4.63
C TYR A 127 7.79 -7.96 -4.73
N LEU A 128 7.11 -7.08 -3.99
CA LEU A 128 5.66 -6.88 -4.14
C LEU A 128 5.36 -5.90 -5.27
N SER A 129 4.38 -6.21 -6.11
CA SER A 129 4.08 -5.50 -7.35
C SER A 129 2.59 -5.15 -7.49
N ASN A 130 2.20 -4.65 -8.67
CA ASN A 130 0.79 -4.59 -9.06
C ASN A 130 0.36 -5.94 -9.66
N PRO A 131 -0.90 -6.38 -9.51
CA PRO A 131 -1.48 -7.37 -10.41
C PRO A 131 -1.25 -6.98 -11.88
N SER A 132 -0.94 -7.97 -12.71
CA SER A 132 -0.78 -7.78 -14.15
C SER A 132 -2.09 -7.29 -14.81
N ALA A 133 -2.00 -6.71 -16.01
CA ALA A 133 -3.19 -6.26 -16.75
C ALA A 133 -4.12 -7.43 -17.14
N GLU A 134 -3.56 -8.61 -17.45
CA GLU A 134 -4.31 -9.83 -17.75
C GLU A 134 -5.07 -10.41 -16.53
N ASP A 135 -4.64 -10.02 -15.33
CA ASP A 135 -5.28 -10.38 -14.06
C ASP A 135 -6.19 -9.26 -13.52
N SER A 136 -6.57 -8.29 -14.35
CA SER A 136 -7.50 -7.21 -13.97
C SER A 136 -8.84 -7.72 -13.43
N ALA A 137 -9.30 -8.89 -13.88
CA ALA A 137 -10.50 -9.55 -13.37
C ALA A 137 -10.44 -9.87 -11.87
N SER A 138 -9.25 -10.02 -11.28
CA SER A 138 -9.05 -10.24 -9.85
C SER A 138 -9.72 -9.16 -8.98
N GLN A 139 -9.82 -7.93 -9.47
CA GLN A 139 -10.44 -6.81 -8.74
C GLN A 139 -11.98 -6.87 -8.74
N THR A 140 -12.58 -7.53 -9.74
CA THR A 140 -14.04 -7.56 -9.92
C THR A 140 -14.67 -8.90 -9.59
N THR A 141 -13.89 -9.99 -9.59
CA THR A 141 -14.39 -11.35 -9.33
C THR A 141 -14.58 -11.58 -7.82
N PRO A 142 -15.76 -12.06 -7.37
CA PRO A 142 -15.97 -12.48 -5.98
C PRO A 142 -14.97 -13.54 -5.51
N PRO A 143 -14.53 -13.53 -4.23
CA PRO A 143 -14.96 -12.65 -3.15
C PRO A 143 -14.25 -11.29 -3.14
N GLY A 144 -13.61 -10.89 -4.25
CA GLY A 144 -13.00 -9.58 -4.42
C GLY A 144 -14.00 -8.42 -4.40
N PRO A 145 -13.50 -7.18 -4.41
CA PRO A 145 -14.27 -5.99 -4.04
C PRO A 145 -15.32 -5.53 -5.07
N GLY A 146 -15.28 -6.03 -6.31
CA GLY A 146 -16.34 -5.83 -7.30
C GLY A 146 -16.43 -4.42 -7.92
N ARG A 147 -15.52 -3.51 -7.57
CA ARG A 147 -15.52 -2.10 -8.00
C ARG A 147 -14.11 -1.51 -7.97
N ARG A 148 -13.95 -0.26 -8.37
CA ARG A 148 -12.69 0.51 -8.27
C ARG A 148 -12.22 0.71 -6.83
N GLU A 149 -10.91 0.75 -6.61
CA GLU A 149 -10.29 1.01 -5.30
C GLU A 149 -10.70 2.37 -4.70
N ASP A 150 -10.85 2.40 -3.38
CA ASP A 150 -11.15 3.62 -2.64
C ASP A 150 -9.86 4.38 -2.30
N ALA A 151 -8.77 3.65 -2.08
CA ALA A 151 -7.45 4.19 -1.78
C ALA A 151 -6.33 3.41 -2.47
N SER A 152 -5.23 4.09 -2.78
CA SER A 152 -3.99 3.45 -3.22
C SER A 152 -2.77 4.19 -2.70
N ILE A 153 -1.69 3.46 -2.40
CA ILE A 153 -0.44 4.03 -1.93
C ILE A 153 0.75 3.33 -2.60
N PRO A 154 1.88 4.01 -2.87
CA PRO A 154 3.06 3.34 -3.45
C PRO A 154 3.52 2.17 -2.58
N ILE A 155 3.99 1.11 -3.23
CA ILE A 155 4.82 0.09 -2.58
C ILE A 155 6.25 0.65 -2.53
N PRO A 156 6.92 0.69 -1.36
CA PRO A 156 8.31 1.09 -1.29
C PRO A 156 9.23 0.24 -2.18
N ASP A 157 10.23 0.87 -2.79
CA ASP A 157 11.24 0.23 -3.64
C ASP A 157 12.22 -0.59 -2.80
N ASP A 158 12.58 -1.76 -3.32
CA ASP A 158 13.64 -2.59 -2.76
C ASP A 158 14.98 -2.17 -3.35
N SER A 159 15.74 -1.39 -2.58
CA SER A 159 17.02 -0.85 -3.05
C SER A 159 18.06 -1.95 -3.34
N ALA A 160 17.87 -3.14 -2.77
CA ALA A 160 18.75 -4.28 -2.98
C ALA A 160 18.41 -5.09 -4.25
N ILE A 161 17.28 -4.82 -4.91
CA ILE A 161 16.86 -5.47 -6.15
C ILE A 161 16.91 -4.47 -7.30
N SER A 162 17.97 -4.54 -8.10
CA SER A 162 18.25 -3.55 -9.17
C SER A 162 17.21 -3.49 -10.30
N PHE A 163 16.37 -4.52 -10.42
CA PHE A 163 15.29 -4.64 -11.40
C PHE A 163 13.91 -4.50 -10.76
N ASP A 164 13.82 -3.93 -9.56
CA ASP A 164 12.54 -3.61 -8.94
C ASP A 164 11.77 -2.57 -9.78
N ALA A 165 10.52 -2.90 -10.13
CA ALA A 165 9.72 -2.10 -11.03
C ALA A 165 9.18 -0.83 -10.37
N SER A 166 9.27 0.32 -11.04
CA SER A 166 8.66 1.56 -10.52
C SER A 166 7.12 1.56 -10.64
N GLY A 167 6.43 2.40 -9.87
CA GLY A 167 4.99 2.64 -10.01
C GLY A 167 4.07 1.56 -9.43
N ARG A 168 4.61 0.66 -8.60
CA ARG A 168 3.87 -0.36 -7.86
C ARG A 168 3.03 0.26 -6.76
N ARG A 169 1.80 -0.23 -6.55
CA ARG A 169 0.87 0.32 -5.56
C ARG A 169 0.09 -0.77 -4.84
N PHE A 170 -0.05 -0.61 -3.54
CA PHE A 170 -1.10 -1.26 -2.78
C PHE A 170 -2.44 -0.61 -3.13
N LYS A 171 -3.49 -1.42 -3.28
CA LYS A 171 -4.87 -0.96 -3.52
C LYS A 171 -5.78 -1.44 -2.42
N ALA A 172 -6.60 -0.55 -1.88
CA ALA A 172 -7.50 -0.84 -0.78
C ALA A 172 -8.96 -0.44 -1.08
N TRP A 173 -9.88 -1.20 -0.51
CA TRP A 173 -11.32 -0.99 -0.56
C TRP A 173 -11.90 -1.11 0.85
N GLY A 174 -12.86 -0.25 1.18
CA GLY A 174 -13.44 -0.17 2.52
C GLY A 174 -12.45 0.32 3.58
N GLY A 175 -11.28 0.82 3.18
CA GLY A 175 -10.21 1.26 4.06
C GLY A 175 -9.35 2.35 3.43
N SER A 176 -8.55 3.03 4.27
CA SER A 176 -7.62 4.10 3.86
C SER A 176 -6.28 3.98 4.56
N PHE A 177 -5.20 4.29 3.85
CA PHE A 177 -3.84 4.30 4.41
C PHE A 177 -3.63 5.54 5.27
N GLN A 178 -3.17 5.37 6.50
CA GLN A 178 -2.87 6.48 7.41
C GLN A 178 -1.45 6.99 7.28
N GLN A 179 -0.53 6.11 6.90
CA GLN A 179 0.88 6.40 6.71
C GLN A 179 1.45 5.66 5.50
N ALA A 180 2.61 6.10 5.02
CA ALA A 180 3.35 5.38 4.01
C ALA A 180 3.71 3.97 4.53
N PRO A 181 3.64 2.92 3.70
CA PRO A 181 4.12 1.61 4.09
C PRO A 181 5.60 1.64 4.43
N GLU A 182 6.00 0.80 5.37
CA GLU A 182 7.41 0.54 5.69
C GLU A 182 7.87 -0.75 5.03
N GLY A 183 9.16 -0.86 4.74
CA GLY A 183 9.78 -2.02 4.09
C GLY A 183 10.33 -1.69 2.69
N PRO A 184 10.81 -2.70 1.94
CA PRO A 184 10.99 -4.08 2.41
C PRO A 184 12.04 -4.16 3.52
N SER A 185 11.78 -4.98 4.53
CA SER A 185 12.72 -5.28 5.62
C SER A 185 13.01 -6.78 5.66
N PRO A 186 14.29 -7.21 5.72
CA PRO A 186 15.48 -6.35 5.67
C PRO A 186 15.73 -5.75 4.27
N ASP A 187 16.28 -4.54 4.25
CA ASP A 187 16.79 -3.86 3.04
C ASP A 187 18.16 -4.41 2.66
N THR A 188 18.19 -5.71 2.38
CA THR A 188 19.37 -6.48 1.97
C THR A 188 19.04 -7.34 0.76
N PRO A 189 20.03 -7.84 0.01
CA PRO A 189 19.76 -8.79 -1.08
C PRO A 189 18.94 -9.99 -0.61
N CYS A 190 18.20 -10.61 -1.53
CA CYS A 190 17.31 -11.72 -1.21
C CYS A 190 18.07 -12.98 -0.81
N GLN A 191 18.27 -13.08 0.50
CA GLN A 191 18.86 -14.23 1.20
C GLN A 191 17.95 -14.69 2.35
N THR A 192 16.90 -13.93 2.65
CA THR A 192 15.93 -14.19 3.70
C THR A 192 14.58 -13.61 3.29
N ASP A 193 13.55 -13.90 4.09
CA ASP A 193 12.19 -13.40 3.88
C ASP A 193 12.17 -11.88 4.02
N LYS A 194 11.41 -11.23 3.14
CA LYS A 194 11.23 -9.78 3.15
C LYS A 194 9.82 -9.44 3.60
N ARG A 195 9.68 -8.25 4.18
CA ARG A 195 8.45 -7.82 4.84
C ARG A 195 8.12 -6.36 4.63
N PHE A 196 6.82 -6.08 4.52
CA PHE A 196 6.22 -4.76 4.50
C PHE A 196 5.21 -4.61 5.65
N SER A 197 5.16 -3.41 6.23
CA SER A 197 4.19 -3.03 7.25
C SER A 197 3.29 -1.90 6.74
N LEU A 198 1.98 -2.03 6.93
CA LEU A 198 0.97 -1.07 6.47
C LEU A 198 -0.02 -0.78 7.59
N SER A 199 -0.50 0.46 7.67
CA SER A 199 -1.56 0.85 8.60
C SER A 199 -2.82 1.24 7.84
N LEU A 200 -3.84 0.38 7.91
CA LEU A 200 -5.10 0.50 7.17
C LEU A 200 -6.25 0.85 8.12
N MET A 201 -6.82 2.05 7.98
CA MET A 201 -7.98 2.47 8.76
C MET A 201 -9.27 2.01 8.07
N ALA A 202 -10.11 1.27 8.79
CA ALA A 202 -11.39 0.80 8.31
C ALA A 202 -12.39 1.94 8.14
N GLN A 203 -13.09 1.93 7.00
CA GLN A 203 -14.17 2.87 6.68
C GLN A 203 -15.56 2.21 6.82
N GLY A 204 -15.61 0.89 6.98
CA GLY A 204 -16.84 0.11 7.12
C GLY A 204 -16.57 -1.31 7.64
N GLY A 205 -17.56 -2.20 7.46
CA GLY A 205 -17.53 -3.56 8.00
C GLY A 205 -16.65 -4.57 7.26
N SER A 206 -16.21 -4.25 6.04
CA SER A 206 -15.32 -5.10 5.24
C SER A 206 -14.23 -4.26 4.60
N MET A 207 -12.99 -4.74 4.68
CA MET A 207 -11.84 -4.17 4.00
C MET A 207 -11.19 -5.19 3.08
N PHE A 208 -10.58 -4.69 2.01
CA PHE A 208 -9.78 -5.48 1.08
C PHE A 208 -8.47 -4.75 0.81
N LEU A 209 -7.39 -5.50 0.68
CA LEU A 209 -6.10 -5.02 0.20
C LEU A 209 -5.61 -6.01 -0.86
N ILE A 210 -5.26 -5.50 -2.05
CA ILE A 210 -4.76 -6.29 -3.18
C ILE A 210 -3.38 -5.80 -3.60
N TRP A 211 -2.48 -6.75 -3.88
CA TRP A 211 -1.14 -6.53 -4.42
C TRP A 211 -0.72 -7.74 -5.28
N GLY A 212 0.42 -7.63 -5.97
CA GLY A 212 1.06 -8.74 -6.68
C GLY A 212 2.31 -9.22 -5.97
N GLY A 213 2.64 -10.51 -6.08
CA GLY A 213 3.99 -11.03 -5.81
C GLY A 213 4.69 -11.30 -7.13
N HIS A 214 5.80 -10.60 -7.40
CA HIS A 214 6.58 -10.81 -8.63
C HIS A 214 7.38 -12.11 -8.51
N LEU A 215 7.17 -13.04 -9.42
CA LEU A 215 7.86 -14.33 -9.45
C LEU A 215 9.27 -14.16 -10.00
N ALA A 216 10.26 -14.62 -9.25
CA ALA A 216 11.66 -14.62 -9.67
C ALA A 216 11.84 -15.29 -11.03
N SER A 217 12.68 -14.69 -11.87
CA SER A 217 12.94 -15.18 -13.22
C SER A 217 14.38 -15.60 -13.46
N LYS A 218 14.59 -16.60 -14.32
CA LYS A 218 15.92 -17.00 -14.76
C LYS A 218 16.68 -15.87 -15.47
N SER A 219 15.98 -14.90 -16.08
CA SER A 219 16.61 -13.72 -16.69
C SER A 219 17.30 -12.84 -15.66
N ASP A 220 16.75 -12.79 -14.43
CA ASP A 220 17.25 -11.93 -13.37
C ASP A 220 18.23 -12.67 -12.45
N TRP A 221 17.97 -13.95 -12.18
CA TRP A 221 18.71 -14.74 -11.19
C TRP A 221 19.67 -15.77 -11.79
N GLY A 222 19.57 -16.02 -13.09
CA GLY A 222 20.35 -17.02 -13.80
C GLY A 222 19.61 -18.35 -14.01
N GLU A 223 20.22 -19.20 -14.83
CA GLU A 223 19.67 -20.49 -15.24
C GLU A 223 19.38 -21.39 -14.02
N ASN A 224 18.16 -21.92 -13.94
CA ASN A 224 17.65 -22.72 -12.81
C ASN A 224 17.68 -22.01 -11.45
N GLN A 225 17.55 -20.68 -11.41
CA GLN A 225 17.50 -19.89 -10.17
C GLN A 225 16.20 -19.10 -9.99
N GLY A 226 15.26 -19.21 -10.91
CA GLY A 226 13.95 -18.55 -10.84
C GLY A 226 12.90 -19.36 -10.07
N ALA A 227 11.69 -18.80 -9.96
CA ALA A 227 10.60 -19.33 -9.15
C ALA A 227 10.08 -20.70 -9.62
N SER A 228 10.24 -21.05 -10.90
CA SER A 228 9.88 -22.38 -11.41
C SER A 228 10.89 -23.47 -11.02
N SER A 229 12.08 -23.08 -10.54
CA SER A 229 13.16 -24.01 -10.14
C SER A 229 12.99 -24.58 -8.73
N GLN A 230 11.97 -24.12 -8.01
CA GLN A 230 11.68 -24.49 -6.63
C GLN A 230 11.22 -25.95 -6.52
N ARG A 231 11.57 -26.67 -5.44
CA ARG A 231 11.09 -28.06 -5.23
C ARG A 231 9.83 -28.14 -4.38
N SER A 232 9.49 -27.05 -3.71
CA SER A 232 8.28 -26.90 -2.89
C SER A 232 7.62 -25.56 -3.18
N ALA A 233 6.40 -25.38 -2.69
CA ALA A 233 5.73 -24.10 -2.83
C ALA A 233 6.55 -22.97 -2.17
N ILE A 234 6.51 -21.80 -2.81
CA ILE A 234 7.01 -20.54 -2.27
C ILE A 234 5.84 -19.78 -1.65
N TYR A 235 6.06 -19.09 -0.53
CA TYR A 235 4.96 -18.62 0.29
C TYR A 235 4.90 -17.11 0.44
N MET A 236 3.66 -16.65 0.57
CA MET A 236 3.32 -15.34 1.08
C MET A 236 2.52 -15.50 2.38
N GLU A 237 2.86 -14.71 3.38
CA GLU A 237 2.22 -14.74 4.69
C GLU A 237 1.78 -13.33 5.10
N VAL A 238 0.59 -13.21 5.67
CA VAL A 238 0.02 -11.96 6.14
C VAL A 238 -0.49 -12.11 7.57
N SER A 239 -0.17 -11.14 8.42
CA SER A 239 -0.78 -10.99 9.74
C SER A 239 -1.45 -9.62 9.87
N VAL A 240 -2.51 -9.55 10.68
CA VAL A 240 -3.24 -8.30 10.93
C VAL A 240 -3.43 -8.13 12.43
N GLY A 241 -2.77 -7.13 13.01
CA GLY A 241 -2.81 -6.85 14.45
C GLY A 241 -2.33 -8.05 15.28
N GLN A 242 -3.26 -8.73 15.95
CA GLN A 242 -2.98 -9.94 16.75
C GLN A 242 -3.63 -11.20 16.16
N SER A 243 -4.04 -11.17 14.88
CA SER A 243 -4.59 -12.35 14.21
C SER A 243 -3.53 -13.44 14.05
N SER A 244 -3.96 -14.70 13.99
CA SER A 244 -3.09 -15.77 13.49
C SER A 244 -2.64 -15.44 12.06
N PRO A 245 -1.35 -15.59 11.73
CA PRO A 245 -0.86 -15.40 10.36
C PRO A 245 -1.63 -16.30 9.37
N GLN A 246 -1.95 -15.74 8.22
CA GLN A 246 -2.52 -16.43 7.07
C GLN A 246 -1.42 -16.64 6.05
N LYS A 247 -1.29 -17.84 5.49
CA LYS A 247 -0.19 -18.21 4.59
C LYS A 247 -0.73 -18.96 3.39
N LEU A 248 -0.32 -18.57 2.19
CA LEU A 248 -0.65 -19.26 0.93
C LEU A 248 0.60 -19.42 0.07
N GLY A 249 0.70 -20.58 -0.57
CA GLY A 249 1.81 -20.97 -1.42
C GLY A 249 1.50 -20.93 -2.91
N VAL A 250 2.52 -20.69 -3.73
CA VAL A 250 2.54 -20.98 -5.16
C VAL A 250 3.44 -22.18 -5.37
N GLY A 251 2.86 -23.30 -5.82
CA GLY A 251 3.62 -24.49 -6.18
C GLY A 251 4.49 -24.27 -7.42
N PRO A 252 5.67 -24.88 -7.52
CA PRO A 252 6.57 -24.70 -8.66
C PRO A 252 5.93 -25.08 -9.99
N ASP A 253 5.09 -26.12 -10.01
CA ASP A 253 4.41 -26.56 -11.23
C ASP A 253 3.28 -25.61 -11.68
N ALA A 254 2.88 -24.64 -10.84
CA ALA A 254 1.97 -23.56 -11.23
C ALA A 254 2.70 -22.40 -11.97
N ILE A 255 4.03 -22.50 -12.07
CA ILE A 255 4.93 -21.50 -12.64
C ILE A 255 5.69 -22.14 -13.81
N ALA A 256 5.46 -21.64 -15.02
CA ALA A 256 6.29 -22.00 -16.16
C ALA A 256 7.60 -21.16 -16.18
N PRO A 257 8.72 -21.71 -16.68
CA PRO A 257 9.97 -20.96 -16.83
C PRO A 257 9.93 -19.89 -17.94
#